data_AF-A0A6L7CXQ4-F1
#
_entry.id   AF-A0A6L7CXQ4-F1
#
_cell.length_a   1.000
_cell.length_b   1.000
_cell.length_c   1.000
_cell.angle_alpha   90.00
_cell.angle_beta   90.00
_cell.angle_gamma   90.00
#
_symmetry.space_group_name_H-M   'P 1'
#
loop_
_entity.id
_entity.type
_entity.pdbx_description
1 polymer ?
#
loop_
_entity_poly.entity_id
_entity_poly.type
_entity_poly.pdbx_seq_one_letter_code
_entity_poly.pdbx_strand_id
1 'polypeptide(L)'
;SQLDDSLNQKVDAWFLDGFAPAKNPDMWTQNLFNAMARLARPGGTLATFTSAGFVRRGLQDAGFTMQKRKGFGRKREMLCGVMEQTLPLPCSTPWFNRTGSSKREVAIIGGGIASALLSLALLRRGWQVTLYCADEAPALGASGNRQGALYPLLSKHDEALNRFFSNAFTFARRFYDQLPV
;
A
#
# COMPACT_ATOMS: atom_id res chain seq x y z
N SER A 1 9.56 10.07 0.42
CA SER A 1 8.50 9.04 0.41
C SER A 1 8.97 7.90 -0.47
N GLN A 2 9.52 6.83 0.11
CA GLN A 2 10.05 5.68 -0.65
C GLN A 2 8.95 4.64 -0.85
N LEU A 3 7.96 4.96 -1.69
CA LEU A 3 7.07 3.94 -2.24
C LEU A 3 7.82 3.27 -3.40
N ASP A 4 8.07 1.97 -3.26
CA ASP A 4 8.80 1.20 -4.27
C ASP A 4 7.98 1.01 -5.55
N ASP A 5 8.65 0.47 -6.58
CA ASP A 5 8.06 0.32 -7.91
C ASP A 5 6.89 -0.68 -7.96
N SER A 6 6.72 -1.54 -6.94
CA SER A 6 5.60 -2.50 -6.89
C SER A 6 4.24 -1.84 -6.67
N LEU A 7 4.23 -0.60 -6.18
CA LEU A 7 3.03 0.19 -5.92
C LEU A 7 2.63 1.09 -7.10
N ASN A 8 3.46 1.16 -8.15
CA ASN A 8 3.14 1.90 -9.36
C ASN A 8 1.88 1.33 -10.04
N GLN A 9 1.01 2.22 -10.54
CA GLN A 9 -0.26 1.86 -11.19
C GLN A 9 -1.19 0.94 -10.37
N LYS A 10 -1.23 1.10 -9.04
CA LYS A 10 -2.11 0.30 -8.15
C LYS A 10 -3.28 1.08 -7.55
N VAL A 11 -3.26 2.41 -7.59
CA VAL A 11 -4.31 3.24 -7.00
C VAL A 11 -5.46 3.42 -7.98
N ASP A 12 -6.63 2.89 -7.63
CA ASP A 12 -7.86 3.04 -8.42
C ASP A 12 -8.55 4.40 -8.17
N ALA A 13 -8.42 4.96 -6.97
CA ALA A 13 -9.01 6.24 -6.60
C ALA A 13 -8.15 7.02 -5.61
N TRP A 14 -7.96 8.32 -5.87
CA TRP A 14 -7.28 9.27 -5.00
C TRP A 14 -8.25 10.20 -4.29
N PHE A 15 -8.11 10.28 -2.97
CA PHE A 15 -8.70 11.35 -2.16
C PHE A 15 -7.61 12.38 -1.88
N LEU A 16 -7.56 13.43 -2.70
CA LEU A 16 -6.60 14.52 -2.51
C LEU A 16 -7.23 15.54 -1.57
N ASP A 17 -6.99 15.33 -0.28
CA ASP A 17 -7.49 16.17 0.80
C ASP A 17 -6.35 16.78 1.61
N GLY A 18 -6.64 17.85 2.34
CA GLY A 18 -5.68 18.65 3.09
C GLY A 18 -6.23 20.03 3.40
N PHE A 19 -5.45 20.89 4.06
CA PHE A 19 -5.86 22.28 4.23
C PHE A 19 -5.99 23.00 2.88
N ALA A 20 -6.86 24.01 2.83
CA ALA A 20 -7.06 24.83 1.64
C ALA A 20 -5.70 25.29 1.08
N PRO A 21 -5.45 25.20 -0.24
CA PRO A 21 -4.11 25.43 -0.79
C PRO A 21 -3.51 26.79 -0.45
N ALA A 22 -4.34 27.82 -0.29
CA ALA A 22 -3.91 29.15 0.14
C ALA A 22 -3.37 29.21 1.58
N LYS A 23 -3.77 28.26 2.43
CA LYS A 23 -3.35 28.16 3.85
C LYS A 23 -2.23 27.15 4.08
N ASN A 24 -2.00 26.24 3.14
CA ASN A 24 -0.96 25.21 3.24
C ASN A 24 -0.37 24.90 1.86
N PRO A 25 0.31 25.85 1.21
CA PRO A 25 0.83 25.67 -0.15
C PRO A 25 1.87 24.55 -0.23
N ASP A 26 2.63 24.32 0.84
CA ASP A 26 3.73 23.36 0.91
C ASP A 26 3.31 21.90 0.65
N MET A 27 2.02 21.58 0.87
CA MET A 27 1.47 20.28 0.52
C MET A 27 1.22 20.14 -0.99
N TRP A 28 0.77 21.20 -1.66
CA TRP A 28 0.23 21.15 -3.03
C TRP A 28 1.35 21.36 -4.06
N THR A 29 2.28 20.41 -4.10
CA THR A 29 3.48 20.48 -4.94
C THR A 29 3.37 19.63 -6.19
N GLN A 30 4.13 19.99 -7.24
CA GLN A 30 4.21 19.17 -8.45
C GLN A 30 4.76 17.76 -8.15
N ASN A 31 5.65 17.62 -7.17
CA ASN A 31 6.17 16.32 -6.74
C ASN A 31 5.05 15.41 -6.20
N LEU A 32 4.09 15.96 -5.45
CA LEU A 32 2.92 15.22 -5.00
C LEU A 32 2.07 14.78 -6.18
N PHE A 33 1.76 15.68 -7.12
CA PHE A 33 0.91 15.37 -8.28
C PHE A 33 1.54 14.29 -9.18
N ASN A 34 2.85 14.40 -9.45
CA ASN A 34 3.60 13.39 -10.21
C ASN A 34 3.62 12.03 -9.49
N ALA A 35 3.79 12.03 -8.16
CA ALA A 35 3.72 10.80 -7.37
C ALA A 35 2.32 10.17 -7.43
N MET A 36 1.26 10.97 -7.35
CA MET A 36 -0.13 10.49 -7.50
C MET A 36 -0.34 9.87 -8.88
N ALA A 37 0.12 10.52 -9.94
CA ALA A 37 0.02 10.03 -11.30
C ALA A 37 0.79 8.71 -11.51
N ARG A 38 2.02 8.61 -10.99
CA ARG A 38 2.84 7.38 -11.04
C ARG A 38 2.15 6.18 -10.39
N LEU A 39 1.45 6.42 -9.28
CA LEU A 39 0.76 5.39 -8.51
C LEU A 39 -0.65 5.07 -9.04
N ALA A 40 -1.26 5.99 -9.81
CA ALA A 40 -2.59 5.81 -10.37
C ALA A 40 -2.60 4.72 -11.43
N ARG A 41 -3.55 3.79 -11.33
CA ARG A 41 -3.85 2.83 -12.40
C ARG A 41 -4.35 3.61 -13.64
N PRO A 42 -4.10 3.15 -14.87
CA PRO A 42 -4.85 3.62 -16.03
C PRO A 42 -6.37 3.50 -15.81
N GLY A 43 -7.11 4.56 -16.06
CA GLY A 43 -8.53 4.71 -15.72
C GLY A 43 -8.80 5.08 -14.25
N GLY A 44 -7.76 5.12 -13.40
CA GLY A 44 -7.85 5.50 -12.00
C GLY A 44 -8.29 6.96 -11.84
N THR A 45 -9.00 7.24 -10.76
CA THR A 45 -9.68 8.52 -10.55
C THR A 45 -9.03 9.33 -9.44
N LEU A 46 -9.32 10.63 -9.42
CA LEU A 46 -9.04 11.47 -8.26
C LEU A 46 -10.19 12.44 -8.01
N ALA A 47 -10.37 12.81 -6.75
CA ALA A 47 -11.23 13.89 -6.34
C ALA A 47 -10.53 14.77 -5.31
N THR A 48 -10.76 16.08 -5.39
CA THR A 48 -10.34 17.03 -4.35
C THR A 48 -11.40 18.08 -4.12
N PHE A 49 -11.50 18.54 -2.89
CA PHE A 49 -12.41 19.62 -2.55
C PHE A 49 -12.01 20.92 -3.26
N THR A 50 -10.72 21.21 -3.45
CA THR A 50 -10.25 22.50 -4.00
C THR A 50 -10.55 22.67 -5.50
N SER A 51 -10.71 23.92 -5.95
CA SER A 51 -10.81 24.30 -7.36
C SER A 51 -9.71 25.30 -7.78
N ALA A 52 -8.65 25.39 -6.98
CA ALA A 52 -7.52 26.29 -7.23
C ALA A 52 -6.87 26.00 -8.59
N GLY A 53 -6.63 27.06 -9.37
CA GLY A 53 -6.15 26.94 -10.74
C GLY A 53 -4.78 26.26 -10.87
N PHE A 54 -3.86 26.53 -9.94
CA PHE A 54 -2.53 25.90 -9.95
C PHE A 54 -2.58 24.40 -9.64
N VAL A 55 -3.50 23.97 -8.78
CA VAL A 55 -3.72 22.54 -8.48
C VAL A 55 -4.27 21.84 -9.72
N ARG A 56 -5.25 22.45 -10.41
CA ARG A 56 -5.76 21.92 -11.67
C ARG A 56 -4.65 21.75 -12.70
N ARG A 57 -3.85 22.81 -12.94
CA ARG A 57 -2.75 22.77 -13.91
C ARG A 57 -1.70 21.74 -13.52
N GLY A 58 -1.27 21.70 -12.26
CA GLY A 58 -0.26 20.72 -11.82
C GLY A 58 -0.72 19.27 -11.96
N LEU A 59 -2.00 18.98 -11.73
CA LEU A 59 -2.59 17.65 -11.97
C LEU A 59 -2.71 17.32 -13.46
N GLN A 60 -3.02 18.32 -14.30
CA GLN A 60 -3.01 18.15 -15.77
C GLN A 60 -1.59 17.87 -16.28
N ASP A 61 -0.60 18.63 -15.81
CA ASP A 61 0.82 18.47 -16.16
C ASP A 61 1.37 17.11 -15.68
N ALA A 62 0.87 16.61 -14.54
CA ALA A 62 1.19 15.25 -14.06
C ALA A 62 0.52 14.14 -14.89
N GLY A 63 -0.45 14.47 -15.75
CA GLY A 63 -1.05 13.55 -16.71
C GLY A 63 -2.51 13.19 -16.48
N PHE A 64 -3.21 13.82 -15.51
CA PHE A 64 -4.64 13.59 -15.30
C PHE A 64 -5.51 14.46 -16.22
N THR A 65 -6.56 13.87 -16.78
CA THR A 65 -7.64 14.61 -17.44
C THR A 65 -8.55 15.21 -16.37
N MET A 66 -8.47 16.53 -16.18
CA MET A 66 -9.14 17.23 -15.07
C MET A 66 -10.47 17.89 -15.49
N GLN A 67 -11.51 17.65 -14.70
CA GLN A 67 -12.84 18.23 -14.87
C GLN A 67 -13.26 19.01 -13.61
N LYS A 68 -13.91 20.16 -13.81
CA LYS A 68 -14.62 20.86 -12.73
C LYS A 68 -16.01 20.24 -12.54
N ARG A 69 -16.40 20.05 -11.28
CA ARG A 69 -17.76 19.61 -10.91
C ARG A 69 -18.35 20.57 -9.89
N LYS A 70 -19.68 20.57 -9.77
CA LYS A 70 -20.39 21.38 -8.75
C LYS A 70 -19.89 20.97 -7.36
N GLY A 71 -19.50 21.96 -6.56
CA GLY A 71 -19.06 21.72 -5.20
C GLY A 71 -20.23 21.38 -4.27
N PHE A 72 -19.92 20.81 -3.10
CA PHE A 72 -20.92 20.51 -2.09
C PHE A 72 -21.30 21.74 -1.25
N GLY A 73 -22.59 21.87 -0.91
CA GLY A 73 -23.11 22.94 -0.06
C GLY A 73 -22.88 24.33 -0.66
N ARG A 74 -22.22 25.22 0.11
CA ARG A 74 -21.91 26.59 -0.33
C ARG A 74 -20.76 26.67 -1.33
N LYS A 75 -20.06 25.55 -1.59
CA LYS A 75 -18.90 25.54 -2.47
C LYS A 75 -19.34 25.49 -3.93
N ARG A 76 -18.89 26.47 -4.73
CA ARG A 76 -19.27 26.57 -6.14
C ARG A 76 -18.75 25.39 -6.96
N GLU A 77 -17.46 25.09 -6.83
CA GLU A 77 -16.78 24.10 -7.66
C GLU A 77 -15.81 23.24 -6.85
N MET A 78 -15.59 22.03 -7.35
CA MET A 78 -14.55 21.09 -6.93
C MET A 78 -13.91 20.44 -8.17
N LEU A 79 -12.80 19.72 -7.98
CA LEU A 79 -12.08 19.07 -9.08
C LEU A 79 -12.17 17.55 -8.96
N CYS A 80 -12.40 16.91 -10.11
CA CYS A 80 -12.25 15.48 -10.32
C CYS A 80 -11.32 15.25 -11.51
N GLY A 81 -10.63 14.11 -11.53
CA GLY A 81 -9.78 13.74 -12.65
C GLY A 81 -9.75 12.25 -12.90
N VAL A 82 -9.31 11.87 -14.10
CA VAL A 82 -9.11 10.48 -14.53
C VAL A 82 -7.74 10.35 -15.18
N MET A 83 -7.02 9.27 -14.89
CA MET A 83 -5.77 8.92 -15.55
C MET A 83 -6.10 8.20 -16.88
N GLU A 84 -6.44 8.94 -17.92
CA GLU A 84 -6.90 8.37 -19.20
C GLU A 84 -5.76 7.75 -20.03
N GLN A 85 -4.51 7.98 -19.64
CA GLN A 85 -3.32 7.45 -20.30
C GLN A 85 -2.59 6.43 -19.44
N THR A 86 -1.83 5.55 -20.09
CA THR A 86 -0.88 4.67 -19.40
C THR A 86 0.48 5.32 -19.41
N LEU A 87 0.98 5.70 -18.22
CA LEU A 87 2.30 6.31 -18.10
C LEU A 87 3.42 5.26 -18.16
N PRO A 88 4.56 5.55 -18.81
CA PRO A 88 5.73 4.70 -18.72
C PRO A 88 6.27 4.69 -17.29
N LEU A 89 6.48 3.49 -16.74
CA LEU A 89 6.97 3.35 -15.37
C LEU A 89 8.49 3.14 -15.34
N PRO A 90 9.22 3.88 -14.50
CA PRO A 90 10.62 3.58 -14.25
C PRO A 90 10.75 2.26 -13.48
N CYS A 91 11.78 1.49 -13.81
CA CYS A 91 12.26 0.38 -12.98
C CYS A 91 13.61 0.83 -12.42
N SER A 92 13.59 1.49 -11.26
CA SER A 92 14.78 2.16 -10.72
C SER A 92 15.76 1.19 -10.08
N THR A 93 15.26 0.09 -9.51
CA THR A 93 16.06 -0.93 -8.81
C THR A 93 15.62 -2.35 -9.21
N PRO A 94 15.88 -2.78 -10.46
CA PRO A 94 15.41 -4.07 -10.97
C PRO A 94 15.89 -5.28 -10.14
N TRP A 95 17.05 -5.17 -9.47
CA TRP A 95 17.59 -6.20 -8.58
C TRP A 95 16.77 -6.40 -7.29
N PHE A 96 15.87 -5.48 -6.94
CA PHE A 96 14.92 -5.62 -5.81
C PHE A 96 13.47 -5.80 -6.27
N ASN A 97 13.24 -6.14 -7.53
CA ASN A 97 11.89 -6.26 -8.08
C ASN A 97 11.07 -7.34 -7.36
N ARG A 98 9.80 -7.02 -7.03
CA ARG A 98 8.85 -7.91 -6.35
C ARG A 98 7.68 -8.18 -7.28
N THR A 99 7.66 -9.34 -7.93
CA THR A 99 6.58 -9.75 -8.82
C THR A 99 5.54 -10.61 -8.11
N GLY A 100 4.30 -10.53 -8.58
CA GLY A 100 3.22 -11.41 -8.13
C GLY A 100 3.02 -12.60 -9.06
N SER A 101 2.02 -13.43 -8.76
CA SER A 101 1.53 -14.50 -9.63
C SER A 101 0.11 -14.21 -10.08
N SER A 102 -0.22 -14.61 -11.31
CA SER A 102 -1.60 -14.62 -11.82
C SER A 102 -2.39 -15.84 -11.34
N LYS A 103 -1.70 -16.91 -10.89
CA LYS A 103 -2.34 -18.12 -10.33
C LYS A 103 -2.98 -17.81 -8.98
N ARG A 104 -3.98 -18.61 -8.61
CA ARG A 104 -4.70 -18.51 -7.33
C ARG A 104 -4.65 -19.80 -6.51
N GLU A 105 -3.66 -20.62 -6.78
CA GLU A 105 -3.35 -21.83 -6.04
C GLU A 105 -1.89 -21.79 -5.62
N VAL A 106 -1.59 -22.25 -4.40
CA VAL A 106 -0.22 -22.32 -3.87
C VAL A 106 -0.02 -23.58 -3.03
N ALA A 107 1.16 -24.17 -3.14
CA ALA A 107 1.68 -25.13 -2.17
C ALA A 107 2.63 -24.42 -1.21
N ILE A 108 2.42 -24.59 0.09
CA ILE A 108 3.29 -24.08 1.16
C ILE A 108 3.98 -25.29 1.78
N ILE A 109 5.30 -25.25 1.88
CA ILE A 109 6.10 -26.26 2.58
C ILE A 109 6.47 -25.68 3.95
N GLY A 110 6.00 -26.30 5.03
CA GLY A 110 6.17 -25.74 6.38
C GLY A 110 5.41 -26.51 7.46
N GLY A 111 4.87 -25.79 8.44
CA GLY A 111 4.23 -26.36 9.62
C GLY A 111 4.34 -25.48 10.86
N GLY A 112 5.15 -24.42 10.81
CA GLY A 112 5.29 -23.43 11.87
C GLY A 112 4.39 -22.20 11.71
N ILE A 113 4.63 -21.19 12.55
CA ILE A 113 3.83 -19.96 12.61
C ILE A 113 3.79 -19.20 11.28
N ALA A 114 4.91 -19.15 10.54
CA ALA A 114 4.99 -18.45 9.27
C ALA A 114 4.04 -19.05 8.22
N SER A 115 4.02 -20.38 8.07
CA SER A 115 3.11 -21.07 7.16
C SER A 115 1.65 -20.91 7.55
N ALA A 116 1.32 -20.92 8.85
CA ALA A 116 -0.05 -20.71 9.32
C ALA A 116 -0.56 -19.30 8.99
N LEU A 117 0.24 -18.27 9.29
CA LEU A 117 -0.11 -16.88 9.00
C LEU A 117 -0.15 -16.58 7.49
N LEU A 118 0.76 -17.16 6.71
CA LEU A 118 0.75 -17.05 5.26
C LEU A 118 -0.51 -17.68 4.67
N SER A 119 -0.88 -18.88 5.13
CA SER A 119 -2.10 -19.57 4.69
C SER A 119 -3.33 -18.70 4.95
N LEU A 120 -3.46 -18.14 6.16
CA LEU A 120 -4.58 -17.26 6.51
C LEU A 120 -4.62 -15.99 5.63
N ALA A 121 -3.47 -15.36 5.38
CA ALA A 121 -3.39 -14.17 4.55
C ALA A 121 -3.80 -14.44 3.08
N LEU A 122 -3.46 -15.63 2.55
CA LEU A 122 -3.81 -16.03 1.19
C LEU A 122 -5.27 -16.48 1.08
N LEU A 123 -5.78 -17.25 2.04
CA LEU A 123 -7.19 -17.67 2.10
C LEU A 123 -8.14 -16.47 2.15
N ARG A 124 -7.82 -15.42 2.92
CA ARG A 124 -8.59 -14.15 2.94
C ARG A 124 -8.67 -13.45 1.59
N ARG A 125 -7.80 -13.80 0.64
CA ARG A 125 -7.75 -13.27 -0.72
C ARG A 125 -8.28 -14.28 -1.76
N GLY A 126 -8.96 -15.34 -1.30
CA GLY A 126 -9.56 -16.35 -2.17
C GLY A 126 -8.56 -17.29 -2.84
N TRP A 127 -7.37 -17.49 -2.26
CA TRP A 127 -6.43 -18.49 -2.78
C TRP A 127 -6.80 -19.90 -2.31
N GLN A 128 -6.57 -20.87 -3.18
CA GLN A 128 -6.46 -22.28 -2.79
C GLN A 128 -5.07 -22.52 -2.22
N VAL A 129 -5.00 -23.06 -1.00
CA VAL A 129 -3.75 -23.26 -0.26
C VAL A 129 -3.62 -24.72 0.13
N THR A 130 -2.52 -25.34 -0.27
CA THR A 130 -2.13 -26.69 0.16
C THR A 130 -0.90 -26.58 1.07
N LEU A 131 -0.96 -27.06 2.31
CA LEU A 131 0.16 -27.06 3.25
C LEU A 131 0.73 -28.47 3.37
N TYR A 132 2.02 -28.62 3.09
CA TYR A 132 2.77 -29.84 3.33
C TYR A 132 3.66 -29.67 4.56
N CYS A 133 3.49 -30.56 5.52
CA CYS A 133 4.33 -30.64 6.72
C CYS A 133 5.08 -31.97 6.71
N ALA A 134 6.37 -31.93 7.05
CA ALA A 134 7.20 -33.12 7.14
C ALA A 134 6.91 -33.93 8.43
N ASP A 135 6.50 -33.25 9.49
CA ASP A 135 6.22 -33.84 10.78
C ASP A 135 4.76 -34.34 10.87
N GLU A 136 4.48 -35.20 11.86
CA GLU A 136 3.14 -35.76 12.08
C GLU A 136 2.09 -34.71 12.47
N ALA A 137 2.54 -33.56 13.00
CA ALA A 137 1.68 -32.46 13.44
C ALA A 137 2.38 -31.11 13.24
N PRO A 138 1.63 -30.00 13.11
CA PRO A 138 2.22 -28.67 13.03
C PRO A 138 2.93 -28.27 14.34
N ALA A 139 3.77 -27.23 14.25
CA ALA A 139 4.52 -26.63 15.35
C ALA A 139 5.48 -27.58 16.11
N LEU A 140 5.87 -28.72 15.53
CA LEU A 140 6.90 -29.61 16.10
C LEU A 140 8.34 -29.10 15.90
N GLY A 141 8.54 -28.08 15.05
CA GLY A 141 9.80 -27.34 14.92
C GLY A 141 9.95 -26.19 15.93
N ALA A 142 10.69 -25.13 15.54
CA ALA A 142 10.99 -23.99 16.42
C ALA A 142 9.76 -23.20 16.93
N SER A 143 8.58 -23.39 16.34
CA SER A 143 7.32 -22.74 16.77
C SER A 143 6.60 -23.46 17.92
N GLY A 144 7.13 -24.57 18.45
CA GLY A 144 6.47 -25.41 19.47
C GLY A 144 6.66 -24.98 20.93
N ASN A 145 7.29 -23.82 21.18
CA ASN A 145 7.52 -23.35 22.55
C ASN A 145 6.19 -23.03 23.26
N ARG A 146 6.10 -23.37 24.54
CA ARG A 146 4.90 -23.10 25.36
C ARG A 146 4.63 -21.61 25.55
N GLN A 147 5.69 -20.82 25.68
CA GLN A 147 5.64 -19.38 25.86
C GLN A 147 6.80 -18.76 25.08
N GLY A 148 6.51 -17.71 24.31
CA GLY A 148 7.48 -16.94 23.55
C GLY A 148 7.34 -15.45 23.86
N ALA A 149 8.46 -14.74 23.97
CA ALA A 149 8.44 -13.30 24.16
C ALA A 149 8.09 -12.58 22.85
N LEU A 150 7.30 -11.50 22.94
CA LEU A 150 6.97 -10.64 21.82
C LEU A 150 7.32 -9.19 22.16
N TYR A 151 8.37 -8.67 21.54
CA TYR A 151 8.84 -7.29 21.67
C TYR A 151 9.60 -6.87 20.40
N PRO A 152 9.71 -5.57 20.07
CA PRO A 152 10.46 -5.13 18.90
C PRO A 152 11.97 -5.15 19.16
N LEU A 153 12.75 -5.52 18.15
CA LEU A 153 14.19 -5.27 18.14
C LEU A 153 14.46 -3.86 17.61
N LEU A 154 14.89 -2.96 18.49
CA LEU A 154 15.16 -1.56 18.14
C LEU A 154 16.66 -1.34 17.94
N SER A 155 17.01 -0.52 16.95
CA SER A 155 18.41 -0.19 16.64
C SER A 155 18.55 1.29 16.30
N LYS A 156 19.61 1.92 16.81
CA LYS A 156 19.98 3.29 16.45
C LYS A 156 20.79 3.34 15.15
N HIS A 157 21.51 2.27 14.83
CA HIS A 157 22.49 2.24 13.74
C HIS A 157 21.94 1.68 12.42
N ASP A 158 20.88 0.89 12.49
CA ASP A 158 20.25 0.28 11.32
C ASP A 158 18.82 0.80 11.17
N GLU A 159 18.66 1.77 10.25
CA GLU A 159 17.37 2.41 9.98
C GLU A 159 16.34 1.40 9.42
N ALA A 160 16.78 0.48 8.55
CA ALA A 160 15.89 -0.48 7.90
C ALA A 160 15.35 -1.49 8.92
N LEU A 161 16.23 -2.02 9.76
CA LEU A 161 15.88 -2.94 10.85
C LEU A 161 14.93 -2.27 11.84
N ASN A 162 15.27 -1.07 12.30
CA ASN A 162 14.47 -0.35 13.27
C ASN A 162 13.07 -0.04 12.73
N ARG A 163 12.97 0.39 11.47
CA ARG A 163 11.69 0.65 10.80
C ARG A 163 10.87 -0.63 10.63
N PHE A 164 11.50 -1.75 10.26
CA PHE A 164 10.81 -3.03 10.10
C PHE A 164 10.25 -3.53 11.43
N PHE A 165 11.07 -3.68 12.47
CA PHE A 165 10.62 -4.27 13.74
C PHE A 165 9.65 -3.39 14.52
N SER A 166 9.79 -2.06 14.45
CA SER A 166 8.83 -1.14 15.06
C SER A 166 7.44 -1.30 14.44
N ASN A 167 7.37 -1.33 13.10
CA ASN A 167 6.11 -1.48 12.37
C ASN A 167 5.54 -2.90 12.53
N ALA A 168 6.39 -3.93 12.42
CA ALA A 168 6.00 -5.32 12.54
C ALA A 168 5.44 -5.64 13.92
N PHE A 169 6.04 -5.11 15.00
CA PHE A 169 5.56 -5.34 16.36
C PHE A 169 4.15 -4.74 16.58
N THR A 170 3.94 -3.48 16.19
CA THR A 170 2.60 -2.87 16.37
C THR A 170 1.55 -3.52 15.47
N PHE A 171 1.92 -3.95 14.27
CA PHE A 171 1.06 -4.75 13.40
C PHE A 171 0.73 -6.11 14.05
N ALA A 172 1.73 -6.82 14.54
CA ALA A 172 1.57 -8.14 15.16
C ALA A 172 0.63 -8.07 16.37
N ARG A 173 0.78 -7.06 17.25
CA ARG A 173 -0.14 -6.83 18.37
C ARG A 173 -1.59 -6.68 17.91
N ARG A 174 -1.87 -5.72 17.02
CA ARG A 174 -3.23 -5.52 16.48
C ARG A 174 -3.78 -6.76 15.77
N PHE A 175 -2.91 -7.46 15.05
CA PHE A 175 -3.29 -8.67 14.33
C PHE A 175 -3.68 -9.80 15.29
N TYR A 176 -2.91 -10.04 16.34
CA TYR A 176 -3.23 -11.05 17.35
C TYR A 176 -4.47 -10.68 18.16
N ASP A 177 -4.65 -9.40 18.52
CA ASP A 177 -5.84 -8.93 19.22
C ASP A 177 -7.14 -9.11 18.39
N GLN A 178 -7.03 -9.16 17.05
CA GLN A 178 -8.16 -9.36 16.11
C GLN A 178 -8.36 -10.81 15.68
N LEU A 179 -7.46 -11.72 16.06
CA LEU A 179 -7.52 -13.10 15.60
C LEU A 179 -8.68 -13.81 16.34
N PRO A 180 -9.60 -14.50 15.64
CA PRO A 180 -10.73 -15.17 16.27
C PRO A 180 -10.25 -16.53 16.84
N VAL A 181 -9.47 -16.47 17.91
CA VAL A 181 -8.95 -17.65 18.64
C VAL A 181 -9.70 -17.85 19.94
#